data_AF-A0AAD7RMD0-F1
#
_entry.id   AF-A0AAD7RMD0-F1
#
_cell.length_a   1.000
_cell.length_b   1.000
_cell.length_c   1.000
_cell.angle_alpha   90.00
_cell.angle_beta   90.00
_cell.angle_gamma   90.00
#
_symmetry.space_group_name_H-M   'P 1'
#
loop_
_entity.id
_entity.type
_entity.pdbx_description
1 polymer ?
#
loop_
_entity_poly.entity_id
_entity_poly.type
_entity_poly.pdbx_seq_one_letter_code
_entity_poly.pdbx_strand_id
1 'polypeptide(L)'
;MLSIHTSPVATTMAETEQQSGSSPEDDKPPLPVDLNFMVPKKEISMVPDMGKWKRSQAYADYMGFVLTLNEGVKGKKLTCEYTVSEAVAKLLSVLDTMDRWIDETPPVDQPSRFGNKAYRLWYAKLDQEAEALVATVVPSDCSAAVPEIAVYLKEAVGNSTRIDYGTGHEAAFAAFLCCLCKVGALRVDDQLSIVFKVFDKYLIVMRKLQKTYRMEPAGSQGVWGLDDFQFLPFIWGSSQLIDHATLEPRHFVDEKAVNEHHSEYMFLECIKFINEMKTGPFAEHSNQLWNISAVPTWSKVNQGLIRMYKAECLEKFPVIQHFKFGSLLSIQPVKP
;
A
#
# COMPACT_ATOMS: atom_id res chain seq x y z
N MET A 1 51.23 69.61 -16.58
CA MET A 1 51.12 68.20 -17.03
C MET A 1 49.78 67.69 -16.59
N LEU A 2 48.98 67.31 -17.59
CA LEU A 2 47.75 66.50 -17.60
C LEU A 2 46.55 66.94 -16.74
N SER A 3 45.66 67.65 -17.44
CA SER A 3 44.26 67.92 -17.15
C SER A 3 43.43 66.63 -17.02
N ILE A 4 42.52 66.64 -16.05
CA ILE A 4 41.42 65.70 -15.89
C ILE A 4 40.20 66.35 -16.52
N HIS A 5 39.69 65.78 -17.61
CA HIS A 5 38.42 66.17 -18.23
C HIS A 5 37.42 65.01 -18.18
N THR A 6 36.19 65.40 -17.91
CA THR A 6 34.98 64.61 -17.65
C THR A 6 34.22 64.20 -18.92
N SER A 7 33.49 63.08 -18.79
CA SER A 7 32.27 62.65 -19.50
C SER A 7 32.41 61.94 -20.86
N PRO A 8 31.41 61.15 -21.35
CA PRO A 8 30.26 60.51 -20.68
C PRO A 8 30.10 58.99 -20.97
N VAL A 9 29.24 58.34 -20.19
CA VAL A 9 28.79 56.95 -20.37
C VAL A 9 27.84 56.85 -21.58
N ALA A 10 28.17 55.97 -22.52
CA ALA A 10 27.33 55.61 -23.65
C ALA A 10 26.54 54.33 -23.37
N THR A 11 25.24 54.43 -23.67
CA THR A 11 24.20 53.41 -23.62
C THR A 11 24.47 52.27 -24.60
N THR A 12 24.41 51.03 -24.12
CA THR A 12 24.19 49.85 -24.98
C THR A 12 23.04 49.04 -24.41
N MET A 13 21.96 49.00 -25.19
CA MET A 13 20.83 48.11 -24.98
C MET A 13 21.28 46.66 -25.17
N ALA A 14 20.96 45.80 -24.20
CA ALA A 14 21.04 44.35 -24.34
C ALA A 14 19.65 43.79 -24.09
N GLU A 15 19.23 42.93 -25.01
CA GLU A 15 17.91 42.38 -25.18
C GLU A 15 17.48 41.52 -23.98
N THR A 16 16.19 41.63 -23.64
CA THR A 16 15.55 40.87 -22.58
C THR A 16 15.18 39.49 -23.13
N GLU A 17 15.96 38.45 -22.82
CA GLU A 17 15.52 37.08 -23.01
C GLU A 17 14.52 36.70 -21.91
N GLN A 18 13.27 36.51 -22.32
CA GLN A 18 12.21 35.93 -21.50
C GLN A 18 12.58 34.49 -21.12
N GLN A 19 12.79 34.22 -19.83
CA GLN A 19 12.73 32.86 -19.30
C GLN A 19 11.29 32.37 -19.41
N SER A 20 11.05 31.49 -20.38
CA SER A 20 9.82 30.71 -20.51
C SER A 20 9.64 29.82 -19.29
N GLY A 21 8.53 30.02 -18.57
CA GLY A 21 8.15 29.18 -17.44
C GLY A 21 8.00 27.72 -17.84
N SER A 22 8.56 26.83 -17.03
CA SER A 22 8.36 25.39 -17.11
C SER A 22 6.89 25.06 -16.87
N SER A 23 6.23 24.47 -17.85
CA SER A 23 4.88 23.94 -17.74
C SER A 23 4.85 22.64 -16.90
N PRO A 24 3.72 22.25 -16.29
CA PRO A 24 3.60 21.07 -15.42
C PRO A 24 3.69 19.71 -16.15
N GLU A 25 4.10 19.71 -17.42
CA GLU A 25 4.12 18.52 -18.29
C GLU A 25 5.44 17.75 -18.22
N ASP A 26 6.52 18.38 -17.71
CA ASP A 26 7.88 17.81 -17.70
C ASP A 26 8.14 16.76 -16.59
N ASP A 27 7.17 16.48 -15.71
CA ASP A 27 7.31 15.53 -14.59
C ASP A 27 6.69 14.14 -14.86
N LYS A 28 6.31 13.82 -16.11
CA LYS A 28 5.90 12.44 -16.44
C LYS A 28 7.15 11.54 -16.43
N PRO A 29 7.18 10.44 -15.64
CA PRO A 29 8.17 9.40 -15.87
C PRO A 29 8.05 8.97 -17.33
N PRO A 30 9.14 8.95 -18.13
CA PRO A 30 9.04 8.48 -19.51
C PRO A 30 8.58 7.04 -19.47
N LEU A 31 7.32 6.81 -19.85
CA LEU A 31 6.84 5.48 -20.17
C LEU A 31 7.74 4.99 -21.31
N PRO A 32 8.43 3.84 -21.15
CA PRO A 32 9.13 3.25 -22.27
C PRO A 32 8.14 3.13 -23.44
N VAL A 33 8.49 3.74 -24.57
CA VAL A 33 7.64 3.92 -25.76
C VAL A 33 7.20 2.57 -26.39
N ASP A 34 7.63 1.43 -25.81
CA ASP A 34 7.38 0.07 -26.26
C ASP A 34 6.86 -0.89 -25.15
N LEU A 35 6.22 -0.41 -24.08
CA LEU A 35 5.62 -1.32 -23.07
C LEU A 35 4.37 -2.02 -23.62
N ASN A 36 4.56 -3.23 -24.14
CA ASN A 36 3.48 -4.18 -24.37
C ASN A 36 3.00 -4.74 -23.02
N PHE A 37 1.86 -4.23 -22.53
CA PHE A 37 1.19 -4.75 -21.35
C PHE A 37 0.80 -6.21 -21.53
N MET A 38 0.79 -6.97 -20.43
CA MET A 38 0.46 -8.38 -20.44
C MET A 38 -0.33 -8.78 -19.20
N VAL A 39 -1.25 -9.73 -19.36
CA VAL A 39 -1.99 -10.27 -18.22
C VAL A 39 -1.03 -10.96 -17.24
N PRO A 40 -0.97 -10.52 -15.96
CA PRO A 40 -0.05 -11.09 -14.98
C PRO A 40 -0.29 -12.58 -14.75
N LYS A 41 0.81 -13.34 -14.67
CA LYS A 41 0.79 -14.79 -14.47
C LYS A 41 1.65 -15.22 -13.28
N LYS A 42 1.39 -16.42 -12.77
CA LYS A 42 2.16 -17.00 -11.67
C LYS A 42 3.52 -17.48 -12.17
N GLU A 43 4.59 -17.09 -11.47
CA GLU A 43 5.99 -17.49 -11.79
C GLU A 43 6.71 -18.18 -10.62
N ILE A 44 6.09 -18.19 -9.42
CA ILE A 44 6.64 -18.84 -8.22
C ILE A 44 5.84 -20.12 -7.95
N SER A 45 6.29 -21.25 -8.50
CA SER A 45 5.56 -22.53 -8.40
C SER A 45 6.22 -23.52 -7.43
N MET A 46 7.52 -23.35 -7.17
CA MET A 46 8.27 -24.17 -6.23
C MET A 46 9.29 -23.34 -5.44
N VAL A 47 9.77 -23.87 -4.31
CA VAL A 47 10.73 -23.16 -3.42
C VAL A 47 11.97 -22.63 -4.17
N PRO A 48 12.58 -23.35 -5.15
CA PRO A 48 13.67 -22.80 -5.95
C PRO A 48 13.35 -21.52 -6.74
N ASP A 49 12.08 -21.28 -7.11
CA ASP A 49 11.68 -20.06 -7.83
C ASP A 49 11.77 -18.81 -6.94
N MET A 50 11.84 -18.96 -5.62
CA MET A 50 12.06 -17.85 -4.69
C MET A 50 13.35 -17.09 -5.00
N GLY A 51 14.37 -17.77 -5.54
CA GLY A 51 15.59 -17.11 -6.00
C GLY A 51 15.36 -16.17 -7.18
N LYS A 52 14.46 -16.53 -8.11
CA LYS A 52 14.07 -15.67 -9.25
C LYS A 52 13.32 -14.44 -8.75
N TRP A 53 12.35 -14.65 -7.87
CA TRP A 53 11.60 -13.58 -7.22
C TRP A 53 12.51 -12.54 -6.54
N LYS A 54 13.43 -12.98 -5.65
CA LYS A 54 14.32 -12.06 -4.92
C LYS A 54 15.24 -11.23 -5.83
N ARG A 55 15.53 -11.69 -7.04
CA ARG A 55 16.37 -10.99 -8.03
C ARG A 55 15.56 -10.23 -9.10
N SER A 56 14.24 -10.31 -9.05
CA SER A 56 13.36 -9.76 -10.09
C SER A 56 13.17 -8.26 -9.97
N GLN A 57 12.90 -7.61 -11.10
CA GLN A 57 12.52 -6.20 -11.17
C GLN A 57 11.27 -5.93 -10.33
N ALA A 58 10.29 -6.85 -10.34
CA ALA A 58 9.10 -6.78 -9.52
C ALA A 58 9.41 -6.65 -8.02
N TYR A 59 10.35 -7.45 -7.48
CA TYR A 59 10.72 -7.38 -6.07
C TYR A 59 11.38 -6.04 -5.72
N ALA A 60 12.30 -5.56 -6.58
CA ALA A 60 12.97 -4.29 -6.36
C ALA A 60 12.01 -3.10 -6.44
N ASP A 61 11.13 -3.06 -7.44
CA ASP A 61 10.12 -2.03 -7.60
C ASP A 61 9.13 -2.04 -6.43
N TYR A 62 8.64 -3.22 -6.05
CA TYR A 62 7.72 -3.40 -4.94
C TYR A 62 8.32 -2.94 -3.61
N MET A 63 9.54 -3.40 -3.28
CA MET A 63 10.22 -2.97 -2.05
C MET A 63 10.59 -1.49 -2.09
N GLY A 64 11.02 -0.97 -3.24
CA GLY A 64 11.30 0.45 -3.43
C GLY A 64 10.06 1.30 -3.17
N PHE A 65 8.90 0.87 -3.67
CA PHE A 65 7.61 1.51 -3.41
C PHE A 65 7.25 1.51 -1.91
N VAL A 66 7.30 0.35 -1.25
CA VAL A 66 6.99 0.23 0.19
C VAL A 66 7.90 1.14 1.04
N LEU A 67 9.20 1.18 0.73
CA LEU A 67 10.18 1.99 1.46
C LEU A 67 10.04 3.48 1.17
N THR A 68 9.72 3.86 -0.06
CA THR A 68 9.44 5.25 -0.44
C THR A 68 8.26 5.79 0.35
N LEU A 69 7.15 5.04 0.38
CA LEU A 69 5.98 5.41 1.18
C LEU A 69 6.29 5.45 2.68
N ASN A 70 7.09 4.49 3.17
CA ASN A 70 7.52 4.46 4.56
C ASN A 70 8.27 5.73 4.98
N GLU A 71 9.18 6.24 4.15
CA GLU A 71 9.86 7.51 4.44
C GLU A 71 8.90 8.70 4.30
N GLY A 72 8.01 8.68 3.29
CA GLY A 72 7.03 9.74 3.07
C GLY A 72 6.16 10.01 4.31
N VAL A 73 5.67 8.96 4.97
CA VAL A 73 4.77 9.07 6.15
C VAL A 73 5.47 9.32 7.48
N LYS A 74 6.81 9.34 7.49
CA LYS A 74 7.61 9.44 8.72
C LYS A 74 7.25 10.69 9.53
N GLY A 75 6.96 10.48 10.82
CA GLY A 75 6.63 11.53 11.77
C GLY A 75 5.32 12.28 11.51
N LYS A 76 4.43 11.78 10.64
CA LYS A 76 3.20 12.47 10.22
C LYS A 76 1.95 11.73 10.69
N LYS A 77 0.99 12.48 11.23
CA LYS A 77 -0.35 11.99 11.60
C LYS A 77 -1.21 11.76 10.36
N LEU A 78 -2.20 10.87 10.45
CA LEU A 78 -3.24 10.67 9.42
C LEU A 78 -3.98 11.97 9.07
N THR A 79 -4.05 12.90 10.03
CA THR A 79 -4.76 14.19 9.97
C THR A 79 -3.88 15.34 9.49
N CYS A 80 -2.61 15.11 9.13
CA CYS A 80 -1.78 16.19 8.59
C CYS A 80 -2.31 16.68 7.25
N GLU A 81 -1.92 17.89 6.83
CA GLU A 81 -2.29 18.39 5.52
C GLU A 81 -1.53 17.64 4.42
N TYR A 82 -2.26 17.21 3.39
CA TYR A 82 -1.71 16.66 2.15
C TYR A 82 -2.73 16.84 1.02
N THR A 83 -2.23 16.86 -0.21
CA THR A 83 -3.04 17.01 -1.42
C THR A 83 -3.82 15.71 -1.69
N VAL A 84 -5.05 15.86 -2.16
CA VAL A 84 -5.85 14.76 -2.71
C VAL A 84 -6.03 15.05 -4.20
N SER A 85 -5.30 14.32 -5.04
CA SER A 85 -5.44 14.45 -6.49
C SER A 85 -6.74 13.81 -7.00
N GLU A 86 -7.08 14.08 -8.25
CA GLU A 86 -8.22 13.46 -8.92
C GLU A 86 -8.08 11.92 -8.95
N ALA A 87 -6.88 11.40 -9.20
CA ALA A 87 -6.63 9.95 -9.21
C ALA A 87 -6.91 9.32 -7.83
N VAL A 88 -6.49 9.99 -6.75
CA VAL A 88 -6.77 9.56 -5.37
C VAL A 88 -8.28 9.58 -5.09
N ALA A 89 -8.99 10.64 -5.50
CA ALA A 89 -10.44 10.72 -5.34
C ALA A 89 -11.19 9.60 -6.09
N LYS A 90 -10.72 9.24 -7.29
CA LYS A 90 -11.27 8.10 -8.05
C LYS A 90 -10.97 6.77 -7.38
N LEU A 91 -9.77 6.58 -6.81
CA LEU A 91 -9.45 5.38 -6.02
C LEU A 91 -10.34 5.23 -4.79
N LEU A 92 -10.63 6.33 -4.09
CA LEU A 92 -11.58 6.31 -2.99
C LEU A 92 -12.98 5.91 -3.47
N SER A 93 -13.41 6.39 -4.64
CA SER A 93 -14.69 6.01 -5.25
C SER A 93 -14.76 4.53 -5.64
N VAL A 94 -13.63 3.95 -6.09
CA VAL A 94 -13.50 2.51 -6.33
C VAL A 94 -13.67 1.73 -5.02
N LEU A 95 -13.00 2.15 -3.94
CA LEU A 95 -13.11 1.52 -2.62
C LEU A 95 -14.51 1.68 -2.00
N ASP A 96 -15.17 2.83 -2.19
CA ASP A 96 -16.57 3.05 -1.78
C ASP A 96 -17.54 2.15 -2.54
N THR A 97 -17.28 1.90 -3.82
CA THR A 97 -18.06 0.93 -4.61
C THR A 97 -17.90 -0.48 -4.06
N MET A 98 -16.67 -0.89 -3.75
CA MET A 98 -16.39 -2.18 -3.12
C MET A 98 -17.07 -2.32 -1.76
N ASP A 99 -17.06 -1.26 -0.95
CA ASP A 99 -17.71 -1.19 0.37
C ASP A 99 -19.24 -1.32 0.26
N ARG A 100 -19.85 -0.58 -0.66
CA ARG A 100 -21.29 -0.64 -0.94
C ARG A 100 -21.72 -2.04 -1.37
N TRP A 101 -20.91 -2.73 -2.18
CA TRP A 101 -21.24 -4.10 -2.57
C TRP A 101 -21.29 -5.07 -1.39
N ILE A 102 -20.59 -4.79 -0.27
CA ILE A 102 -20.69 -5.59 0.96
C ILE A 102 -22.10 -5.46 1.54
N ASP A 103 -22.64 -4.25 1.59
CA ASP A 103 -24.00 -3.98 2.10
C ASP A 103 -25.07 -4.62 1.21
N GLU A 104 -24.87 -4.57 -0.11
CA GLU A 104 -25.75 -5.21 -1.10
C GLU A 104 -25.63 -6.75 -1.13
N THR A 105 -24.66 -7.32 -0.43
CA THR A 105 -24.37 -8.76 -0.45
C THR A 105 -24.32 -9.29 0.99
N PRO A 106 -25.45 -9.28 1.73
CA PRO A 106 -25.46 -9.65 3.13
C PRO A 106 -25.07 -11.11 3.36
N PRO A 107 -24.52 -11.46 4.54
CA PRO A 107 -24.20 -12.84 4.88
C PRO A 107 -25.43 -13.74 4.78
N VAL A 108 -25.25 -14.94 4.23
CA VAL A 108 -26.31 -15.95 4.14
C VAL A 108 -26.26 -16.90 5.33
N ASP A 109 -27.43 -17.42 5.73
CA ASP A 109 -27.47 -18.53 6.67
C ASP A 109 -26.79 -19.76 6.06
N GLN A 110 -25.93 -20.41 6.82
CA GLN A 110 -25.16 -21.55 6.35
C GLN A 110 -24.78 -22.49 7.51
N PRO A 111 -24.72 -23.81 7.26
CA PRO A 111 -24.32 -24.77 8.29
C PRO A 111 -22.82 -24.69 8.64
N SER A 112 -21.99 -24.10 7.76
CA SER A 112 -20.55 -23.97 8.00
C SER A 112 -20.25 -22.83 8.98
N ARG A 113 -19.46 -23.13 10.01
CA ARG A 113 -18.93 -22.13 10.96
C ARG A 113 -17.79 -21.27 10.42
N PHE A 114 -17.21 -21.68 9.29
CA PHE A 114 -16.11 -20.98 8.61
C PHE A 114 -16.64 -19.88 7.69
N GLY A 115 -15.79 -19.34 6.80
CA GLY A 115 -16.11 -18.23 5.92
C GLY A 115 -17.50 -18.29 5.27
N ASN A 116 -18.18 -17.15 5.26
CA ASN A 116 -19.54 -17.02 4.73
C ASN A 116 -19.55 -17.01 3.20
N LYS A 117 -20.35 -17.88 2.59
CA LYS A 117 -20.40 -18.07 1.12
C LYS A 117 -20.87 -16.82 0.36
N ALA A 118 -21.53 -15.87 1.02
CA ALA A 118 -21.88 -14.59 0.40
C ALA A 118 -20.65 -13.81 -0.10
N TYR A 119 -19.47 -14.04 0.49
CA TYR A 119 -18.20 -13.47 -0.02
C TYR A 119 -17.94 -13.85 -1.48
N ARG A 120 -18.34 -15.05 -1.92
CA ARG A 120 -18.14 -15.49 -3.31
C ARG A 120 -18.96 -14.66 -4.29
N LEU A 121 -20.16 -14.25 -3.87
CA LEU A 121 -21.02 -13.39 -4.67
C LEU A 121 -20.46 -11.97 -4.74
N TRP A 122 -19.96 -11.45 -3.61
CA TRP A 122 -19.26 -10.17 -3.57
C TRP A 122 -18.01 -10.19 -4.47
N TYR A 123 -17.18 -11.23 -4.37
CA TYR A 123 -15.99 -11.39 -5.19
C TYR A 123 -16.32 -11.53 -6.69
N ALA A 124 -17.42 -12.23 -7.03
CA ALA A 124 -17.86 -12.34 -8.42
C ALA A 124 -18.21 -10.99 -9.04
N LYS A 125 -18.82 -10.06 -8.27
CA LYS A 125 -19.04 -8.67 -8.73
C LYS A 125 -17.69 -7.99 -9.01
N LEU A 126 -16.73 -8.10 -8.09
CA LEU A 126 -15.40 -7.53 -8.29
C LEU A 126 -14.70 -8.12 -9.52
N ASP A 127 -14.75 -9.44 -9.71
CA ASP A 127 -14.07 -10.10 -10.85
C ASP A 127 -14.62 -9.63 -12.20
N GLN A 128 -15.92 -9.34 -12.28
CA GLN A 128 -16.59 -8.82 -13.47
C GLN A 128 -16.31 -7.32 -13.71
N GLU A 129 -16.27 -6.52 -12.65
CA GLU A 129 -16.22 -5.05 -12.74
C GLU A 129 -14.80 -4.47 -12.56
N ALA A 130 -13.80 -5.28 -12.20
CA ALA A 130 -12.46 -4.79 -11.86
C ALA A 130 -11.81 -3.95 -12.98
N GLU A 131 -11.92 -4.36 -14.24
CA GLU A 131 -11.38 -3.58 -15.36
C GLU A 131 -12.09 -2.23 -15.51
N ALA A 132 -13.42 -2.20 -15.37
CA ALA A 132 -14.19 -0.96 -15.44
C ALA A 132 -13.83 -0.01 -14.29
N LEU A 133 -13.68 -0.54 -13.06
CA LEU A 133 -13.23 0.24 -11.90
C LEU A 133 -11.83 0.82 -12.12
N VAL A 134 -10.89 0.00 -12.57
CA VAL A 134 -9.50 0.44 -12.81
C VAL A 134 -9.41 1.44 -13.97
N ALA A 135 -10.20 1.28 -15.03
CA ALA A 135 -10.26 2.22 -16.14
C ALA A 135 -10.66 3.63 -15.73
N THR A 136 -11.39 3.80 -14.61
CA THR A 136 -11.70 5.15 -14.10
C THR A 136 -10.45 5.89 -13.61
N VAL A 137 -9.47 5.17 -13.07
CA VAL A 137 -8.27 5.73 -12.43
C VAL A 137 -7.10 5.84 -13.42
N VAL A 138 -6.96 4.88 -14.34
CA VAL A 138 -5.86 4.83 -15.29
C VAL A 138 -5.98 5.94 -16.35
N PRO A 139 -4.89 6.71 -16.61
CA PRO A 139 -4.86 7.70 -17.68
C PRO A 139 -5.24 7.12 -19.04
N SER A 140 -5.93 7.90 -19.88
CA SER A 140 -6.43 7.43 -21.18
C SER A 140 -5.31 6.96 -22.14
N ASP A 141 -4.15 7.61 -22.07
CA ASP A 141 -2.91 7.25 -22.80
C ASP A 141 -2.33 5.90 -22.34
N CYS A 142 -2.72 5.41 -21.16
CA CYS A 142 -2.31 4.13 -20.58
C CYS A 142 -3.44 3.09 -20.53
N SER A 143 -4.54 3.28 -21.27
CA SER A 143 -5.72 2.38 -21.20
C SER A 143 -5.41 0.90 -21.47
N ALA A 144 -4.38 0.61 -22.28
CA ALA A 144 -3.91 -0.76 -22.52
C ALA A 144 -3.35 -1.46 -21.26
N ALA A 145 -3.01 -0.73 -20.20
CA ALA A 145 -2.55 -1.26 -18.92
C ALA A 145 -3.70 -1.79 -18.03
N VAL A 146 -4.95 -1.41 -18.30
CA VAL A 146 -6.10 -1.72 -17.44
C VAL A 146 -6.25 -3.22 -17.16
N PRO A 147 -6.20 -4.13 -18.15
CA PRO A 147 -6.34 -5.56 -17.89
C PRO A 147 -5.22 -6.12 -16.99
N GLU A 148 -4.01 -5.57 -17.11
CA GLU A 148 -2.87 -5.95 -16.28
C GLU A 148 -3.04 -5.45 -14.84
N ILE A 149 -3.37 -4.18 -14.65
CA ILE A 149 -3.52 -3.54 -13.34
C ILE A 149 -4.72 -4.14 -12.58
N ALA A 150 -5.82 -4.42 -13.26
CA ALA A 150 -7.03 -5.00 -12.67
C ALA A 150 -6.77 -6.37 -12.02
N VAL A 151 -5.82 -7.16 -12.53
CA VAL A 151 -5.46 -8.44 -11.89
C VAL A 151 -4.95 -8.24 -10.47
N TYR A 152 -4.15 -7.20 -10.20
CA TYR A 152 -3.66 -6.92 -8.84
C TYR A 152 -4.80 -6.51 -7.90
N LEU A 153 -5.77 -5.71 -8.37
CA LEU A 153 -6.96 -5.36 -7.58
C LEU A 153 -7.79 -6.61 -7.23
N LYS A 154 -7.96 -7.54 -8.18
CA LYS A 154 -8.69 -8.79 -7.93
C LYS A 154 -8.00 -9.71 -6.93
N GLU A 155 -6.68 -9.76 -6.95
CA GLU A 155 -5.90 -10.54 -5.99
C GLU A 155 -5.77 -9.85 -4.61
N ALA A 156 -6.19 -8.59 -4.48
CA ALA A 156 -5.99 -7.77 -3.28
C ALA A 156 -6.99 -7.99 -2.14
N VAL A 157 -8.01 -8.83 -2.32
CA VAL A 157 -9.20 -8.82 -1.44
C VAL A 157 -9.49 -10.15 -0.74
N GLY A 158 -8.63 -11.15 -0.91
CA GLY A 158 -8.80 -12.50 -0.37
C GLY A 158 -9.12 -13.54 -1.44
N ASN A 159 -9.26 -14.80 -1.03
CA ASN A 159 -9.52 -15.91 -1.97
C ASN A 159 -10.99 -16.35 -1.94
N SER A 160 -11.69 -16.31 -3.07
CA SER A 160 -13.11 -16.70 -3.17
C SER A 160 -13.40 -18.15 -2.79
N THR A 161 -12.51 -19.09 -3.14
CA THR A 161 -12.70 -20.51 -2.85
C THR A 161 -12.56 -20.79 -1.37
N ARG A 162 -11.45 -20.36 -0.77
CA ARG A 162 -11.08 -20.61 0.63
C ARG A 162 -11.78 -19.67 1.61
N ILE A 163 -12.24 -18.51 1.13
CA ILE A 163 -12.84 -17.43 1.94
C ILE A 163 -11.85 -17.02 3.05
N ASP A 164 -10.59 -16.82 2.64
CA ASP A 164 -9.50 -16.39 3.49
C ASP A 164 -8.86 -15.09 2.97
N TYR A 165 -8.19 -14.37 3.85
CA TYR A 165 -7.43 -13.16 3.56
C TYR A 165 -6.14 -13.16 4.36
N GLY A 166 -5.07 -12.56 3.83
CA GLY A 166 -3.79 -12.46 4.52
C GLY A 166 -2.82 -11.55 3.78
N THR A 167 -1.56 -11.53 4.25
CA THR A 167 -0.53 -10.57 3.83
C THR A 167 -0.14 -10.66 2.35
N GLY A 168 -0.38 -11.80 1.69
CA GLY A 168 -0.22 -11.92 0.24
C GLY A 168 -1.24 -11.08 -0.56
N HIS A 169 -2.47 -10.97 -0.05
CA HIS A 169 -3.51 -10.13 -0.64
C HIS A 169 -3.26 -8.64 -0.34
N GLU A 170 -2.84 -8.31 0.87
CA GLU A 170 -2.35 -6.98 1.21
C GLU A 170 -1.20 -6.53 0.28
N ALA A 171 -0.25 -7.43 0.02
CA ALA A 171 0.85 -7.18 -0.92
C ALA A 171 0.36 -6.97 -2.37
N ALA A 172 -0.70 -7.67 -2.80
CA ALA A 172 -1.31 -7.44 -4.10
C ALA A 172 -1.97 -6.05 -4.19
N PHE A 173 -2.53 -5.50 -3.10
CA PHE A 173 -3.03 -4.13 -3.08
C PHE A 173 -1.90 -3.10 -3.18
N ALA A 174 -0.79 -3.31 -2.46
CA ALA A 174 0.39 -2.47 -2.60
C ALA A 174 1.00 -2.56 -4.01
N ALA A 175 0.96 -3.74 -4.65
CA ALA A 175 1.36 -3.93 -6.04
C ALA A 175 0.43 -3.20 -7.02
N PHE A 176 -0.89 -3.22 -6.78
CA PHE A 176 -1.88 -2.44 -7.54
C PHE A 176 -1.55 -0.93 -7.51
N LEU A 177 -1.29 -0.38 -6.33
CA LEU A 177 -0.89 1.02 -6.16
C LEU A 177 0.46 1.32 -6.81
N CYS A 178 1.43 0.41 -6.67
CA CYS A 178 2.73 0.52 -7.34
C CYS A 178 2.58 0.59 -8.86
N CYS A 179 1.75 -0.27 -9.45
CA CYS A 179 1.45 -0.24 -10.88
C CYS A 179 0.82 1.09 -11.33
N LEU A 180 -0.09 1.66 -10.52
CA LEU A 180 -0.67 2.98 -10.80
C LEU A 180 0.39 4.11 -10.76
N CYS A 181 1.38 4.04 -9.88
CA CYS A 181 2.53 4.95 -9.93
C CYS A 181 3.36 4.74 -11.21
N LYS A 182 3.61 3.48 -11.61
CA LYS A 182 4.41 3.17 -12.81
C LYS A 182 3.77 3.65 -14.12
N VAL A 183 2.44 3.68 -14.20
CA VAL A 183 1.72 4.25 -15.35
C VAL A 183 1.44 5.76 -15.25
N GLY A 184 1.95 6.41 -14.20
CA GLY A 184 1.82 7.85 -13.99
C GLY A 184 0.42 8.32 -13.54
N ALA A 185 -0.45 7.40 -13.12
CA ALA A 185 -1.77 7.73 -12.57
C ALA A 185 -1.62 8.38 -11.18
N LEU A 186 -0.71 7.85 -10.37
CA LEU A 186 -0.32 8.38 -9.07
C LEU A 186 1.09 8.97 -9.17
N ARG A 187 1.32 10.11 -8.52
CA ARG A 187 2.59 10.85 -8.56
C ARG A 187 3.27 10.88 -7.19
N VAL A 188 4.48 11.43 -7.15
CA VAL A 188 5.26 11.62 -5.92
C VAL A 188 4.48 12.45 -4.88
N ASP A 189 3.76 13.48 -5.34
CA ASP A 189 2.94 14.31 -4.46
C ASP A 189 1.76 13.56 -3.82
N ASP A 190 1.37 12.41 -4.38
CA ASP A 190 0.29 11.59 -3.84
C ASP A 190 0.76 10.67 -2.70
N GLN A 191 2.07 10.54 -2.43
CA GLN A 191 2.63 9.55 -1.48
C GLN A 191 1.93 9.53 -0.12
N LEU A 192 1.64 10.70 0.46
CA LEU A 192 0.91 10.77 1.73
C LEU A 192 -0.54 10.30 1.59
N SER A 193 -1.23 10.75 0.56
CA SER A 193 -2.63 10.37 0.31
C SER A 193 -2.79 8.89 -0.07
N ILE A 194 -1.78 8.28 -0.69
CA ILE A 194 -1.75 6.83 -0.96
C ILE A 194 -1.84 6.06 0.34
N VAL A 195 -1.08 6.44 1.38
CA VAL A 195 -1.11 5.73 2.66
C VAL A 195 -2.26 6.21 3.55
N PHE A 196 -2.38 7.51 3.79
CA PHE A 196 -3.28 8.08 4.78
C PHE A 196 -4.74 8.22 4.33
N LYS A 197 -5.03 8.03 3.03
CA LYS A 197 -6.41 7.98 2.50
C LYS A 197 -6.71 6.66 1.82
N VAL A 198 -5.97 6.31 0.77
CA VAL A 198 -6.34 5.15 -0.06
C VAL A 198 -6.10 3.85 0.71
N PHE A 199 -4.92 3.66 1.28
CA PHE A 199 -4.61 2.45 2.03
C PHE A 199 -5.40 2.37 3.34
N ASP A 200 -5.58 3.49 4.05
CA ASP A 200 -6.44 3.55 5.23
C ASP A 200 -7.90 3.12 4.91
N LYS A 201 -8.49 3.68 3.85
CA LYS A 201 -9.83 3.27 3.38
C LYS A 201 -9.85 1.80 2.95
N TYR A 202 -8.81 1.31 2.29
CA TYR A 202 -8.70 -0.11 1.94
C TYR A 202 -8.73 -1.00 3.19
N LEU A 203 -7.99 -0.66 4.24
CA LEU A 203 -8.02 -1.42 5.51
C LEU A 203 -9.42 -1.42 6.12
N ILE A 204 -10.14 -0.30 6.08
CA ILE A 204 -11.53 -0.22 6.55
C ILE A 204 -12.42 -1.22 5.77
N VAL A 205 -12.33 -1.24 4.45
CA VAL A 205 -13.09 -2.18 3.60
C VAL A 205 -12.69 -3.62 3.90
N MET A 206 -11.39 -3.92 4.03
CA MET A 206 -10.91 -5.27 4.33
C MET A 206 -11.38 -5.76 5.71
N ARG A 207 -11.35 -4.90 6.73
CA ARG A 207 -11.90 -5.20 8.05
C ARG A 207 -13.39 -5.47 8.01
N LYS A 208 -14.16 -4.72 7.19
CA LYS A 208 -15.59 -4.99 6.97
C LYS A 208 -15.80 -6.34 6.29
N LEU A 209 -15.01 -6.70 5.27
CA LEU A 209 -15.07 -8.04 4.64
C LEU A 209 -14.76 -9.16 5.65
N GLN A 210 -13.69 -9.00 6.42
CA GLN A 210 -13.24 -9.96 7.43
C GLN A 210 -14.34 -10.21 8.48
N LYS A 211 -14.95 -9.15 9.02
CA LYS A 211 -16.05 -9.24 10.00
C LYS A 211 -17.32 -9.80 9.36
N THR A 212 -17.81 -9.20 8.27
CA THR A 212 -19.10 -9.53 7.63
C THR A 212 -19.12 -10.95 7.11
N TYR A 213 -18.04 -11.38 6.43
CA TYR A 213 -17.97 -12.71 5.84
C TYR A 213 -17.17 -13.72 6.65
N ARG A 214 -16.75 -13.38 7.88
CA ARG A 214 -16.02 -14.29 8.79
C ARG A 214 -14.81 -14.93 8.10
N MET A 215 -14.05 -14.12 7.38
CA MET A 215 -12.93 -14.62 6.56
C MET A 215 -11.86 -15.23 7.45
N GLU A 216 -11.27 -16.33 7.00
CA GLU A 216 -10.21 -17.00 7.73
C GLU A 216 -8.85 -16.32 7.48
N PRO A 217 -7.93 -16.32 8.46
CA PRO A 217 -6.55 -15.87 8.24
C PRO A 217 -5.78 -16.79 7.29
N ALA A 218 -5.38 -16.27 6.12
CA ALA A 218 -4.61 -17.00 5.12
C ALA A 218 -3.13 -17.08 5.53
N GLY A 219 -2.65 -18.29 5.82
CA GLY A 219 -1.24 -18.50 6.19
C GLY A 219 -0.89 -18.00 7.59
N SER A 220 -1.88 -17.77 8.47
CA SER A 220 -1.64 -17.38 9.86
C SER A 220 -0.82 -18.44 10.60
N GLN A 221 0.13 -17.97 11.40
CA GLN A 221 0.90 -18.77 12.34
C GLN A 221 0.30 -18.67 13.76
N GLY A 222 -0.92 -18.17 13.90
CA GLY A 222 -1.55 -17.84 15.18
C GLY A 222 -0.70 -16.85 15.97
N VAL A 223 -0.40 -17.18 17.23
CA VAL A 223 0.41 -16.36 18.14
C VAL A 223 1.84 -16.08 17.66
N TRP A 224 2.31 -16.81 16.64
CA TRP A 224 3.65 -16.64 16.05
C TRP A 224 3.68 -15.68 14.85
N GLY A 225 2.52 -15.30 14.33
CA GLY A 225 2.38 -14.24 13.32
C GLY A 225 2.41 -12.85 13.94
N LEU A 226 2.68 -11.83 13.13
CA LEU A 226 2.59 -10.43 13.58
C LEU A 226 1.13 -10.04 13.88
N ASP A 227 0.26 -10.31 12.91
CA ASP A 227 -1.19 -10.12 12.94
C ASP A 227 -1.84 -11.21 12.08
N ASP A 228 -3.14 -11.43 12.25
CA ASP A 228 -3.86 -12.46 11.50
C ASP A 228 -3.97 -12.11 10.02
N PHE A 229 -4.03 -10.83 9.65
CA PHE A 229 -4.37 -10.39 8.30
C PHE A 229 -3.36 -9.46 7.66
N GLN A 230 -2.81 -8.50 8.41
CA GLN A 230 -2.09 -7.34 7.87
C GLN A 230 -0.62 -7.28 8.30
N PHE A 231 0.20 -6.57 7.53
CA PHE A 231 1.61 -6.31 7.89
C PHE A 231 2.01 -4.87 7.58
N LEU A 232 1.74 -4.39 6.37
CA LEU A 232 2.11 -3.04 5.92
C LEU A 232 1.65 -1.89 6.84
N PRO A 233 0.44 -1.88 7.46
CA PRO A 233 0.05 -0.79 8.35
C PRO A 233 0.90 -0.71 9.62
N PHE A 234 1.51 -1.82 10.06
CA PHE A 234 2.46 -1.79 11.17
C PHE A 234 3.80 -1.18 10.73
N ILE A 235 4.23 -1.41 9.48
CA ILE A 235 5.42 -0.75 8.92
C ILE A 235 5.15 0.76 8.81
N TRP A 236 4.17 1.17 8.01
CA TRP A 236 3.93 2.59 7.77
C TRP A 236 3.47 3.32 9.04
N GLY A 237 2.62 2.69 9.86
CA GLY A 237 2.18 3.25 11.14
C GLY A 237 3.31 3.41 12.16
N SER A 238 4.28 2.49 12.21
CA SER A 238 5.46 2.67 13.07
C SER A 238 6.37 3.80 12.57
N SER A 239 6.39 4.06 11.25
CA SER A 239 7.09 5.22 10.68
C SER A 239 6.44 6.55 11.09
N GLN A 240 5.10 6.62 11.13
CA GLN A 240 4.38 7.80 11.64
C GLN A 240 4.80 8.19 13.08
N LEU A 241 5.16 7.19 13.88
CA LEU A 241 5.49 7.33 15.30
C LEU A 241 7.00 7.51 15.57
N ILE A 242 7.85 7.54 14.54
CA ILE A 242 9.27 7.86 14.71
C ILE A 242 9.41 9.28 15.28
N ASP A 243 10.25 9.41 16.31
CA ASP A 243 10.51 10.64 17.04
C ASP A 243 9.26 11.29 17.69
N HIS A 244 8.22 10.49 17.93
CA HIS A 244 7.01 10.95 18.62
C HIS A 244 7.33 11.41 20.05
N ALA A 245 6.79 12.57 20.46
CA ALA A 245 7.17 13.25 21.71
C ALA A 245 6.83 12.46 23.00
N THR A 246 5.75 11.68 23.01
CA THR A 246 5.24 10.99 24.21
C THR A 246 4.98 9.50 24.01
N LEU A 247 4.32 9.12 22.92
CA LEU A 247 4.06 7.72 22.57
C LEU A 247 5.34 6.98 22.18
N GLU A 248 5.78 6.09 23.06
CA GLU A 248 6.77 5.02 22.82
C GLU A 248 6.09 3.67 22.47
N PRO A 249 6.83 2.68 21.91
CA PRO A 249 6.27 1.36 21.55
C PRO A 249 5.52 0.65 22.70
N ARG A 250 6.00 0.74 23.94
CA ARG A 250 5.32 0.13 25.09
C ARG A 250 3.88 0.61 25.32
N HIS A 251 3.48 1.75 24.75
CA HIS A 251 2.13 2.28 24.94
C HIS A 251 1.10 1.64 24.02
N PHE A 252 1.48 0.98 22.92
CA PHE A 252 0.46 0.38 22.06
C PHE A 252 -0.25 -0.82 22.71
N VAL A 253 0.29 -1.40 23.79
CA VAL A 253 -0.39 -2.43 24.58
C VAL A 253 -1.24 -1.85 25.72
N ASP A 254 -1.21 -0.53 25.93
CA ASP A 254 -2.11 0.18 26.84
C ASP A 254 -3.38 0.59 26.08
N GLU A 255 -4.50 -0.05 26.43
CA GLU A 255 -5.79 0.18 25.79
C GLU A 255 -6.24 1.64 25.88
N LYS A 256 -5.90 2.36 26.94
CA LYS A 256 -6.24 3.79 27.07
C LYS A 256 -5.48 4.62 26.03
N ALA A 257 -4.17 4.43 25.92
CA ALA A 257 -3.35 5.14 24.95
C ALA A 257 -3.79 4.85 23.51
N VAL A 258 -4.16 3.59 23.21
CA VAL A 258 -4.72 3.21 21.91
C VAL A 258 -6.04 3.95 21.65
N ASN A 259 -6.98 3.91 22.59
CA ASN A 259 -8.29 4.57 22.42
C ASN A 259 -8.21 6.11 22.31
N GLU A 260 -7.20 6.74 22.89
CA GLU A 260 -7.00 8.20 22.80
C GLU A 260 -6.35 8.63 21.47
N HIS A 261 -5.56 7.77 20.83
CA HIS A 261 -4.69 8.17 19.71
C HIS A 261 -4.91 7.40 18.39
N HIS A 262 -5.72 6.35 18.37
CA HIS A 262 -5.88 5.49 17.19
C HIS A 262 -6.28 6.24 15.90
N SER A 263 -7.13 7.25 16.00
CA SER A 263 -7.62 8.02 14.85
C SER A 263 -6.52 8.83 14.14
N GLU A 264 -5.36 9.02 14.77
CA GLU A 264 -4.23 9.77 14.19
C GLU A 264 -3.09 8.85 13.68
N TYR A 265 -3.07 7.58 14.10
CA TYR A 265 -1.95 6.66 13.87
C TYR A 265 -2.42 5.28 13.42
N MET A 266 -2.06 4.91 12.19
CA MET A 266 -2.47 3.64 11.56
C MET A 266 -2.04 2.41 12.36
N PHE A 267 -0.87 2.46 13.02
CA PHE A 267 -0.41 1.37 13.90
C PHE A 267 -1.40 1.12 15.03
N LEU A 268 -1.81 2.18 15.72
CA LEU A 268 -2.71 2.10 16.88
C LEU A 268 -4.13 1.72 16.45
N GLU A 269 -4.56 2.16 15.27
CA GLU A 269 -5.82 1.73 14.67
C GLU A 269 -5.84 0.21 14.38
N CYS A 270 -4.72 -0.37 13.94
CA CYS A 270 -4.61 -1.83 13.84
C CYS A 270 -4.65 -2.53 15.22
N ILE A 271 -4.01 -1.97 16.24
CA ILE A 271 -4.08 -2.55 17.59
C ILE A 271 -5.51 -2.47 18.15
N LYS A 272 -6.20 -1.35 17.93
CA LYS A 272 -7.62 -1.20 18.32
C LYS A 272 -8.47 -2.31 17.71
N PHE A 273 -8.30 -2.57 16.40
CA PHE A 273 -9.01 -3.66 15.74
C PHE A 273 -8.69 -5.03 16.34
N ILE A 274 -7.43 -5.30 16.69
CA ILE A 274 -7.04 -6.55 17.37
C ILE A 274 -7.77 -6.69 18.72
N ASN A 275 -7.81 -5.63 19.53
CA ASN A 275 -8.48 -5.63 20.83
C ASN A 275 -10.01 -5.81 20.72
N GLU A 276 -10.62 -5.37 19.61
CA GLU A 276 -12.05 -5.63 19.34
C GLU A 276 -12.33 -7.07 18.92
N MET A 277 -11.38 -7.72 18.24
CA MET A 277 -11.57 -9.04 17.63
C MET A 277 -11.12 -10.20 18.52
N LYS A 278 -10.16 -9.97 19.42
CA LYS A 278 -9.56 -11.00 20.27
C LYS A 278 -9.84 -10.70 21.75
N THR A 279 -10.15 -11.75 22.51
CA THR A 279 -10.44 -11.67 23.93
C THR A 279 -9.31 -12.27 24.76
N GLY A 280 -9.05 -11.70 25.93
CA GLY A 280 -8.02 -12.19 26.86
C GLY A 280 -6.78 -11.28 26.88
N PRO A 281 -5.72 -11.67 27.60
CA PRO A 281 -4.52 -10.85 27.70
C PRO A 281 -3.81 -10.71 26.34
N PHE A 282 -3.37 -9.49 26.01
CA PHE A 282 -2.71 -9.19 24.73
C PHE A 282 -1.50 -10.09 24.44
N ALA A 283 -0.72 -10.40 25.49
CA ALA A 283 0.43 -11.29 25.40
C ALA A 283 0.08 -12.72 24.94
N GLU A 284 -1.13 -13.20 25.23
CA GLU A 284 -1.56 -14.57 24.90
C GLU A 284 -2.04 -14.69 23.45
N HIS A 285 -2.72 -13.66 22.93
CA HIS A 285 -3.33 -13.73 21.60
C HIS A 285 -2.55 -12.98 20.50
N SER A 286 -1.60 -12.12 20.89
CA SER A 286 -0.78 -11.29 20.00
C SER A 286 0.67 -11.19 20.48
N ASN A 287 1.27 -12.34 20.83
CA ASN A 287 2.58 -12.43 21.49
C ASN A 287 3.73 -11.75 20.71
N GLN A 288 3.75 -11.81 19.38
CA GLN A 288 4.78 -11.10 18.59
C GLN A 288 4.70 -9.59 18.76
N LEU A 289 3.49 -9.01 18.64
CA LEU A 289 3.28 -7.60 18.92
C LEU A 289 3.58 -7.27 20.38
N TRP A 290 3.21 -8.13 21.33
CA TRP A 290 3.57 -7.94 22.74
C TRP A 290 5.08 -7.79 22.94
N ASN A 291 5.88 -8.67 22.34
CA ASN A 291 7.34 -8.60 22.40
C ASN A 291 7.90 -7.35 21.71
N ILE A 292 7.29 -6.92 20.61
CA ILE A 292 7.66 -5.69 19.91
C ILE A 292 7.41 -4.45 20.78
N SER A 293 6.44 -4.48 21.70
CA SER A 293 6.17 -3.35 22.60
C SER A 293 7.35 -3.03 23.53
N ALA A 294 8.22 -4.01 23.79
CA ALA A 294 9.44 -3.85 24.59
C ALA A 294 10.62 -3.24 23.79
N VAL A 295 10.49 -3.05 22.48
CA VAL A 295 11.53 -2.38 21.67
C VAL A 295 11.59 -0.89 22.06
N PRO A 296 12.78 -0.31 22.30
CA PRO A 296 12.88 0.98 22.98
C PRO A 296 12.44 2.20 22.14
N THR A 297 12.38 2.08 20.80
CA THR A 297 12.07 3.23 19.93
C THR A 297 11.30 2.78 18.69
N TRP A 298 10.41 3.63 18.18
CA TRP A 298 9.66 3.38 16.94
C TRP A 298 10.56 3.23 15.72
N SER A 299 11.70 3.94 15.66
CA SER A 299 12.68 3.73 14.59
C SER A 299 13.21 2.29 14.57
N LYS A 300 13.47 1.68 15.74
CA LYS A 300 13.90 0.27 15.81
C LYS A 300 12.76 -0.70 15.49
N VAL A 301 11.53 -0.38 15.92
CA VAL A 301 10.32 -1.14 15.54
C VAL A 301 10.18 -1.15 14.02
N ASN A 302 10.20 0.01 13.36
CA ASN A 302 10.05 0.13 11.92
C ASN A 302 11.12 -0.66 11.15
N GLN A 303 12.39 -0.50 11.51
CA GLN A 303 13.49 -1.27 10.90
C GLN A 303 13.34 -2.78 11.12
N GLY A 304 12.90 -3.19 12.30
CA GLY A 304 12.62 -4.58 12.64
C GLY A 304 11.48 -5.16 11.79
N LEU A 305 10.38 -4.43 11.68
CA LEU A 305 9.21 -4.82 10.89
C LEU A 305 9.52 -4.90 9.39
N ILE A 306 10.34 -3.99 8.84
CA ILE A 306 10.77 -4.09 7.43
C ILE A 306 11.58 -5.37 7.20
N ARG A 307 12.50 -5.74 8.11
CA ARG A 307 13.25 -7.00 8.00
C ARG A 307 12.33 -8.22 8.14
N MET A 308 11.42 -8.17 9.10
CA MET A 308 10.45 -9.24 9.34
C MET A 308 9.50 -9.40 8.14
N TYR A 309 9.07 -8.31 7.50
CA TYR A 309 8.21 -8.36 6.31
C TYR A 309 8.89 -9.05 5.13
N LYS A 310 10.18 -8.76 4.91
CA LYS A 310 10.97 -9.50 3.93
C LYS A 310 10.97 -10.99 4.28
N ALA A 311 11.35 -11.37 5.49
CA ALA A 311 11.51 -12.77 5.88
C ALA A 311 10.17 -13.56 5.91
N GLU A 312 9.13 -12.99 6.51
CA GLU A 312 7.89 -13.70 6.86
C GLU A 312 6.75 -13.47 5.84
N CYS A 313 6.85 -12.50 4.95
CA CYS A 313 5.91 -12.30 3.85
C CYS A 313 6.57 -12.55 2.49
N LEU A 314 7.53 -11.72 2.10
CA LEU A 314 8.06 -11.74 0.72
C LEU A 314 8.99 -12.91 0.43
N GLU A 315 9.67 -13.44 1.44
CA GLU A 315 10.56 -14.60 1.32
C GLU A 315 9.92 -15.90 1.82
N LYS A 316 8.63 -15.84 2.16
CA LYS A 316 7.84 -16.98 2.60
C LYS A 316 7.05 -17.55 1.43
N PHE A 317 7.52 -18.68 0.88
CA PHE A 317 6.91 -19.31 -0.30
C PHE A 317 5.38 -19.48 -0.20
N PRO A 318 4.82 -20.02 0.91
CA PRO A 318 3.36 -20.17 1.04
C PRO A 318 2.56 -18.87 0.88
N VAL A 319 3.16 -17.73 1.25
CA VAL A 319 2.54 -16.41 1.15
C VAL A 319 2.69 -15.85 -0.25
N ILE A 320 3.94 -15.74 -0.74
CA ILE A 320 4.23 -15.00 -1.97
C ILE A 320 4.01 -15.80 -3.26
N GLN A 321 3.79 -17.12 -3.19
CA GLN A 321 3.53 -17.95 -4.38
C GLN A 321 2.30 -17.51 -5.20
N HIS A 322 1.43 -16.67 -4.63
CA HIS A 322 0.26 -16.13 -5.30
C HIS A 322 0.53 -14.79 -6.01
N PHE A 323 1.70 -14.18 -5.81
CA PHE A 323 2.09 -12.97 -6.51
C PHE A 323 2.16 -13.21 -8.02
N LYS A 324 1.56 -12.32 -8.80
CA LYS A 324 1.51 -12.40 -10.26
C LYS A 324 2.45 -11.40 -10.92
N PHE A 325 3.01 -11.79 -12.04
CA PHE A 325 4.05 -11.07 -12.76
C PHE A 325 3.58 -10.69 -14.15
N GLY A 326 3.67 -9.41 -14.47
CA GLY A 326 3.30 -8.83 -15.76
C GLY A 326 4.44 -8.01 -16.36
N SER A 327 4.10 -7.02 -17.18
CA SER A 327 5.05 -6.07 -17.75
C SER A 327 5.48 -5.01 -16.71
N LEU A 328 4.55 -4.55 -15.87
CA LEU A 328 4.77 -3.50 -14.87
C LEU A 328 5.55 -4.00 -13.66
N LEU A 329 5.28 -5.24 -13.24
CA LEU A 329 5.99 -5.94 -12.18
C LEU A 329 6.55 -7.24 -12.75
N SER A 330 7.73 -7.12 -13.38
CA SER A 330 8.34 -8.20 -14.15
C SER A 330 9.16 -9.17 -13.30
N ILE A 331 9.05 -10.47 -13.60
CA ILE A 331 9.92 -11.52 -13.02
C ILE A 331 11.35 -11.45 -13.54
N GLN A 332 11.60 -10.69 -14.62
CA GLN A 332 12.95 -10.57 -15.19
C GLN A 332 13.93 -9.98 -14.17
N PRO A 333 15.22 -10.36 -14.21
CA PRO A 333 16.21 -9.83 -13.29
C PRO A 333 16.25 -8.29 -13.30
N VAL A 334 16.47 -7.69 -12.13
CA VAL A 334 16.74 -6.25 -11.99
C VAL A 334 17.86 -5.85 -12.95
N LYS A 335 17.62 -4.79 -13.73
CA LYS A 335 18.69 -4.19 -14.53
C LYS A 335 19.68 -3.49 -13.59
N PRO A 336 21.00 -3.69 -13.77
CA PRO A 336 22.02 -3.10 -12.91
C PRO A 336 22.05 -1.57 -12.96
#